data_AF-A0A560E2S3-F1
#
_entry.id   AF-A0A560E2S3-F1
#
_cell.length_a   1.000
_cell.length_b   1.000
_cell.length_c   1.000
_cell.angle_alpha   90.00
_cell.angle_beta   90.00
_cell.angle_gamma   90.00
#
_symmetry.space_group_name_H-M   'P 1'
#
loop_
_entity.id
_entity.type
_entity.pdbx_description
1 polymer ?
#
loop_
_entity_poly.entity_id
_entity_poly.type
_entity_poly.pdbx_seq_one_letter_code
_entity_poly.pdbx_strand_id
1 'polypeptide(L)'
;MRGKDEEGNDLVIARDYIAHGFRSRAAELITREFGPETEIEVARKLQQEITAERFTRLDRSILRDAPSEALELGALSGREPVWQTARIGRLRTLERMGLAEECEPGRWRIDPELEPKLRRMGERGDIVKTMHREMAAAGITRAAGDYSIFDPERDGQRLVGRVVGEGFADELTERRYVVIDGVDGRTHYAELGSLRANEEAPVRNTILELRSRAAEPRAIDRTIASVAARHDGIYSDRLHREFDPQASGEYVGSHVRRLEAMRREGMVSRLADGSWNVGRDYLDRALEYEKLQQRNNPVRAAVLSWQRLEDLPQALGSTWLDRTLVGKEPAELASTGFGAEVETALRTRRQWLIEQGLAREEAGQIRFARNMLQTLEARELARTAADISARSGLEHVDVKAGGKIEGVYRRMLTLNSGRFALIERSHEFVLVPWRPVLERVRGQMVSGSVGGEGISWSIGIKRGIGR
;
A
#
# COMPACT_ATOMS: atom_id res chain seq x y z
N MET A 1 19.71 6.24 7.33
CA MET A 1 21.10 6.56 7.73
C MET A 1 21.22 8.07 7.87
N ARG A 2 21.68 8.61 9.00
CA ARG A 2 22.16 10.00 9.05
C ARG A 2 23.61 9.97 8.59
N GLY A 3 23.89 10.57 7.42
CA GLY A 3 25.25 10.64 6.89
C GLY A 3 26.13 11.44 7.84
N LYS A 4 27.27 10.88 8.22
CA LYS A 4 28.31 11.56 8.99
C LYS A 4 29.53 11.77 8.12
N ASP A 5 30.23 12.89 8.31
CA ASP A 5 31.53 13.12 7.67
C ASP A 5 32.64 12.29 8.34
N GLU A 6 33.86 12.38 7.81
CA GLU A 6 35.04 11.66 8.33
C GLU A 6 35.42 12.08 9.76
N GLU A 7 34.93 13.24 10.21
CA GLU A 7 35.14 13.79 11.55
C GLU A 7 34.01 13.41 12.53
N GLY A 8 32.99 12.69 12.05
CA GLY A 8 31.86 12.20 12.84
C GLY A 8 30.72 13.21 13.05
N ASN A 9 30.79 14.37 12.40
CA ASN A 9 29.75 15.40 12.39
C ASN A 9 28.66 15.07 11.35
N ASP A 10 27.49 15.68 11.48
CA ASP A 10 26.42 15.51 10.48
C ASP A 10 26.86 16.08 9.12
N LEU A 11 26.80 15.25 8.08
CA LEU A 11 27.18 15.63 6.73
C LEU A 11 26.17 16.64 6.15
N VAL A 12 26.54 17.92 6.13
CA VAL A 12 25.72 19.00 5.55
C VAL A 12 26.17 19.27 4.13
N ILE A 13 25.32 18.93 3.16
CA ILE A 13 25.57 19.20 1.74
C ILE A 13 24.71 20.39 1.30
N ALA A 14 25.34 21.39 0.69
CA ALA A 14 24.63 22.56 0.18
C ALA A 14 23.56 22.16 -0.85
N ARG A 15 22.37 22.75 -0.76
CA ARG A 15 21.24 22.44 -1.66
C ARG A 15 21.59 22.59 -3.13
N ASP A 16 22.32 23.64 -3.51
CA ASP A 16 22.72 23.87 -4.90
C ASP A 16 23.73 22.81 -5.39
N TYR A 17 24.57 22.31 -4.48
CA TYR A 17 25.47 21.21 -4.76
C TYR A 17 24.70 19.89 -4.97
N ILE A 18 23.62 19.68 -4.21
CA ILE A 18 22.69 18.56 -4.45
C ILE A 18 21.99 18.69 -5.81
N ALA A 19 21.46 19.87 -6.11
CA ALA A 19 20.68 20.12 -7.32
C ALA A 19 21.51 20.03 -8.62
N HIS A 20 22.75 20.53 -8.60
CA HIS A 20 23.55 20.69 -9.82
C HIS A 20 24.99 20.17 -9.67
N GLY A 21 25.59 20.31 -8.47
CA GLY A 21 27.00 20.00 -8.21
C GLY A 21 27.36 18.52 -8.39
N PHE A 22 26.60 17.59 -7.82
CA PHE A 22 26.87 16.15 -7.93
C PHE A 22 26.91 15.67 -9.37
N ARG A 23 25.92 16.07 -10.18
CA ARG A 23 25.83 15.69 -11.58
C ARG A 23 27.01 16.26 -12.38
N SER A 24 27.39 17.50 -12.12
CA SER A 24 28.53 18.14 -12.78
C SER A 24 29.84 17.42 -12.45
N ARG A 25 30.07 17.09 -11.18
CA ARG A 25 31.26 16.35 -10.74
C ARG A 25 31.30 14.92 -11.26
N ALA A 26 30.17 14.23 -11.25
CA ALA A 26 30.07 12.88 -11.82
C ALA A 26 30.36 12.90 -13.33
N ALA A 27 29.85 13.90 -14.06
CA ALA A 27 30.15 14.07 -15.48
C ALA A 27 31.64 14.36 -15.71
N GLU A 28 32.24 15.27 -14.93
CA GLU A 28 33.67 15.59 -14.99
C GLU A 28 34.54 14.34 -14.75
N LEU A 29 34.19 13.53 -13.73
CA LEU A 29 34.87 12.28 -13.43
C LEU A 29 34.73 11.27 -14.58
N ILE A 30 33.51 11.06 -15.10
CA ILE A 30 33.29 10.17 -16.24
C ILE A 30 34.09 10.64 -17.46
N THR A 31 34.11 11.94 -17.76
CA THR A 31 34.90 12.49 -18.86
C THR A 31 36.41 12.32 -18.65
N ARG A 32 36.88 12.40 -17.40
CA ARG A 32 38.29 12.16 -17.08
C ARG A 32 38.68 10.68 -17.25
N GLU A 33 37.82 9.76 -16.83
CA GLU A 33 38.08 8.32 -16.90
C GLU A 33 37.88 7.74 -18.31
N PHE A 34 36.87 8.22 -19.05
CA PHE A 34 36.44 7.64 -20.35
C PHE A 34 36.66 8.57 -21.55
N GLY A 35 37.07 9.82 -21.34
CA GLY A 35 37.20 10.83 -22.39
C GLY A 35 35.91 11.61 -22.68
N PRO A 36 35.98 12.65 -23.54
CA PRO A 36 34.80 13.39 -23.96
C PRO A 36 33.84 12.50 -24.77
N GLU A 37 32.55 12.80 -24.70
CA GLU A 37 31.54 12.11 -25.49
C GLU A 37 31.78 12.33 -26.99
N THR A 38 31.81 11.24 -27.77
CA THR A 38 32.07 11.30 -29.21
C THR A 38 30.81 11.68 -30.00
N GLU A 39 30.98 12.26 -31.19
CA GLU A 39 29.85 12.60 -32.08
C GLU A 39 28.97 11.38 -32.40
N ILE A 40 29.56 10.19 -32.53
CA ILE A 40 28.84 8.94 -32.80
C ILE A 40 27.96 8.56 -31.60
N GLU A 41 28.43 8.76 -30.37
CA GLU A 41 27.66 8.50 -29.16
C GLU A 41 26.51 9.48 -29.01
N VAL A 42 26.76 10.77 -29.28
CA VAL A 42 25.74 11.82 -29.29
C VAL A 42 24.65 11.48 -30.31
N ALA A 43 25.04 11.13 -31.55
CA ALA A 43 24.11 10.73 -32.60
C ALA A 43 23.28 9.50 -32.20
N ARG A 44 23.90 8.49 -31.57
CA ARG A 44 23.20 7.28 -31.11
C ARG A 44 22.19 7.59 -30.00
N LYS A 45 22.53 8.43 -29.02
CA LYS A 45 21.62 8.86 -27.96
C LYS A 45 20.44 9.64 -28.55
N LEU A 46 20.71 10.55 -29.47
CA LEU A 46 19.66 11.30 -30.18
C LEU A 46 18.71 10.37 -30.93
N GLN A 47 19.24 9.38 -31.64
CA GLN A 47 18.44 8.42 -32.38
C GLN A 47 17.50 7.62 -31.46
N GLN A 48 17.96 7.27 -30.24
CA GLN A 48 17.13 6.61 -29.23
C GLN A 48 16.04 7.54 -28.67
N GLU A 49 16.32 8.85 -28.55
CA GLU A 49 15.35 9.84 -28.06
C GLU A 49 14.22 10.12 -29.08
N ILE A 50 14.47 9.95 -30.39
CA ILE A 50 13.47 10.21 -31.44
C ILE A 50 12.17 9.43 -31.19
N THR A 51 12.27 8.11 -31.02
CA THR A 51 11.11 7.22 -30.88
C THR A 51 10.67 7.01 -29.43
N ALA A 52 11.35 7.63 -28.46
CA ALA A 52 11.13 7.36 -27.05
C ALA A 52 9.77 7.90 -26.56
N GLU A 53 8.95 7.03 -25.98
CA GLU A 53 7.66 7.41 -25.36
C GLU A 53 7.84 8.02 -23.95
N ARG A 54 8.74 9.00 -23.83
CA ARG A 54 9.03 9.73 -22.59
C ARG A 54 9.50 11.15 -22.88
N PHE A 55 9.57 12.01 -21.88
CA PHE A 55 10.11 13.37 -22.03
C PHE A 55 11.65 13.34 -22.15
N THR A 56 12.18 13.92 -23.23
CA THR A 56 13.59 13.81 -23.63
C THR A 56 14.29 15.18 -23.68
N ARG A 57 15.54 15.23 -24.15
CA ARG A 57 16.26 16.50 -24.39
C ARG A 57 15.72 17.19 -25.64
N LEU A 58 15.32 16.42 -26.66
CA LEU A 58 14.68 16.94 -27.87
C LEU A 58 13.40 17.71 -27.53
N ASP A 59 12.56 17.18 -26.64
CA ASP A 59 11.29 17.80 -26.23
C ASP A 59 11.49 19.12 -25.47
N ARG A 60 12.39 19.15 -24.49
CA ARG A 60 12.79 20.40 -23.80
C ARG A 60 13.25 21.46 -24.78
N SER A 61 13.97 21.03 -25.81
CA SER A 61 14.47 21.93 -26.80
C SER A 61 13.41 22.40 -27.79
N ILE A 62 12.39 21.60 -28.08
CA ILE A 62 11.23 21.98 -28.88
C ILE A 62 10.42 23.03 -28.11
N LEU A 63 10.08 22.77 -26.84
CA LEU A 63 9.30 23.69 -26.01
C LEU A 63 10.00 25.04 -25.80
N ARG A 64 11.32 25.04 -25.57
CA ARG A 64 12.10 26.27 -25.44
C ARG A 64 12.01 27.15 -26.69
N ASP A 65 11.99 26.52 -27.87
CA ASP A 65 12.00 27.20 -29.15
C ASP A 65 10.57 27.45 -29.69
N ALA A 66 9.54 27.03 -28.94
CA ALA A 66 8.11 27.17 -29.27
C ALA A 66 7.32 27.86 -28.14
N PRO A 67 7.69 29.09 -27.73
CA PRO A 67 7.09 29.77 -26.57
C PRO A 67 5.60 30.11 -26.74
N SER A 68 5.08 30.11 -27.97
CA SER A 68 3.67 30.37 -28.31
C SER A 68 2.98 29.14 -28.90
N GLU A 69 3.38 27.93 -28.49
CA GLU A 69 2.85 26.63 -28.97
C GLU A 69 3.04 26.38 -30.48
N ALA A 70 3.80 27.25 -31.15
CA ALA A 70 4.15 27.16 -32.55
C ALA A 70 5.66 27.14 -32.71
N LEU A 71 6.17 26.22 -33.52
CA LEU A 71 7.57 26.06 -33.84
C LEU A 71 7.77 26.24 -35.35
N GLU A 72 8.63 27.17 -35.75
CA GLU A 72 9.11 27.31 -37.13
C GLU A 72 10.52 26.72 -37.27
N LEU A 73 10.68 25.67 -38.06
CA LEU A 73 11.97 25.02 -38.27
C LEU A 73 12.94 25.87 -39.12
N GLY A 74 12.41 26.69 -40.03
CA GLY A 74 13.20 27.52 -40.95
C GLY A 74 14.03 28.62 -40.27
N ALA A 75 13.61 29.10 -39.10
CA ALA A 75 14.25 30.20 -38.38
C ALA A 75 15.42 29.76 -37.46
N LEU A 76 15.71 28.46 -37.38
CA LEU A 76 16.60 27.87 -36.37
C LEU A 76 17.96 27.44 -36.94
N SER A 77 18.41 28.12 -37.98
CA SER A 77 19.53 27.80 -38.89
C SER A 77 20.94 27.71 -38.25
N GLY A 78 21.06 27.83 -36.93
CA GLY A 78 22.34 27.84 -36.20
C GLY A 78 22.68 26.55 -35.42
N ARG A 79 21.92 25.45 -35.60
CA ARG A 79 22.16 24.19 -34.87
C ARG A 79 22.79 23.11 -35.76
N GLU A 80 23.61 22.27 -35.14
CA GLU A 80 24.30 21.14 -35.77
C GLU A 80 23.34 20.23 -36.58
N PRO A 81 23.70 19.80 -37.81
CA PRO A 81 22.80 19.05 -38.71
C PRO A 81 22.20 17.78 -38.12
N VAL A 82 22.98 17.07 -37.28
CA VAL A 82 22.54 15.84 -36.59
C VAL A 82 21.38 16.16 -35.63
N TRP A 83 21.47 17.27 -34.91
CA TRP A 83 20.43 17.71 -33.97
C TRP A 83 19.14 18.11 -34.68
N GLN A 84 19.24 18.81 -35.82
CA GLN A 84 18.08 19.19 -36.62
C GLN A 84 17.36 17.95 -37.17
N THR A 85 18.11 16.98 -37.69
CA THR A 85 17.56 15.72 -38.19
C THR A 85 16.83 14.95 -37.08
N ALA A 86 17.45 14.85 -35.89
CA ALA A 86 16.82 14.20 -34.73
C ALA A 86 15.55 14.93 -34.27
N ARG A 87 15.54 16.27 -34.31
CA ARG A 87 14.35 17.06 -33.97
C ARG A 87 13.20 16.81 -34.95
N ILE A 88 13.46 16.79 -36.26
CA ILE A 88 12.42 16.52 -37.27
C ILE A 88 11.86 15.11 -37.07
N GLY A 89 12.73 14.12 -36.87
CA GLY A 89 12.31 12.75 -36.55
C GLY A 89 11.45 12.70 -35.28
N ARG A 90 11.82 13.48 -34.26
CA ARG A 90 11.07 13.59 -33.01
C ARG A 90 9.69 14.21 -33.21
N LEU A 91 9.58 15.31 -33.96
CA LEU A 91 8.30 15.98 -34.26
C LEU A 91 7.33 15.03 -34.98
N ARG A 92 7.81 14.26 -35.97
CA ARG A 92 7.00 13.21 -36.62
C ARG A 92 6.54 12.12 -35.65
N THR A 93 7.38 11.78 -34.68
CA THR A 93 7.01 10.81 -33.64
C THR A 93 5.94 11.39 -32.72
N LEU A 94 6.10 12.65 -32.30
CA LEU A 94 5.12 13.38 -31.49
C LEU A 94 3.78 13.51 -32.22
N GLU A 95 3.80 13.74 -33.52
CA GLU A 95 2.60 13.79 -34.37
C GLU A 95 1.85 12.47 -34.42
N ARG A 96 2.55 11.35 -34.60
CA ARG A 96 1.95 10.01 -34.51
C ARG A 96 1.32 9.73 -33.13
N MET A 97 1.80 10.39 -32.08
CA MET A 97 1.25 10.33 -30.73
C MET A 97 0.15 11.38 -30.47
N GLY A 98 -0.16 12.25 -31.44
CA GLY A 98 -1.12 13.34 -31.31
C GLY A 98 -0.65 14.49 -30.41
N LEU A 99 0.66 14.65 -30.21
CA LEU A 99 1.29 15.67 -29.35
C LEU A 99 1.89 16.84 -30.14
N ALA A 100 1.93 16.73 -31.46
CA ALA A 100 2.34 17.79 -32.37
C ALA A 100 1.57 17.65 -33.68
N GLU A 101 1.49 18.71 -34.47
CA GLU A 101 0.84 18.70 -35.78
C GLU A 101 1.57 19.65 -36.73
N GLU A 102 1.88 19.20 -37.94
CA GLU A 102 2.43 20.06 -38.98
C GLU A 102 1.29 20.81 -39.68
N CYS A 103 1.07 22.08 -39.31
CA CYS A 103 0.01 22.90 -39.91
C CYS A 103 0.39 23.43 -41.30
N GLU A 104 1.67 23.78 -41.48
CA GLU A 104 2.27 24.17 -42.76
C GLU A 104 3.66 23.52 -42.86
N PRO A 105 4.23 23.34 -44.06
CA PRO A 105 5.58 22.79 -44.21
C PRO A 105 6.60 23.52 -43.33
N GLY A 106 7.16 22.82 -42.34
CA GLY A 106 8.13 23.38 -41.40
C GLY A 106 7.54 24.20 -40.23
N ARG A 107 6.21 24.35 -40.14
CA ARG A 107 5.49 25.00 -39.04
C ARG A 107 4.68 23.98 -38.26
N TRP A 108 5.07 23.79 -37.00
CA TRP A 108 4.49 22.79 -36.11
C TRP A 108 3.70 23.46 -35.00
N ARG A 109 2.48 22.97 -34.75
CA ARG A 109 1.74 23.25 -33.52
C ARG A 109 2.04 22.17 -32.49
N ILE A 110 2.36 22.58 -31.26
CA ILE A 110 2.73 21.69 -30.17
C ILE A 110 1.60 21.63 -29.15
N ASP A 111 1.27 20.43 -28.67
CA ASP A 111 0.28 20.25 -27.61
C ASP A 111 0.71 20.98 -26.32
N PRO A 112 -0.14 21.81 -25.70
CA PRO A 112 0.21 22.55 -24.48
C PRO A 112 0.48 21.63 -23.28
N GLU A 113 -0.03 20.39 -23.32
CA GLU A 113 0.21 19.35 -22.34
C GLU A 113 1.27 18.33 -22.81
N LEU A 114 2.10 18.66 -23.79
CA LEU A 114 3.14 17.75 -24.30
C LEU A 114 4.04 17.22 -23.18
N GLU A 115 4.57 18.11 -22.32
CA GLU A 115 5.44 17.71 -21.22
C GLU A 115 4.72 16.77 -20.23
N PRO A 116 3.57 17.13 -19.63
CA PRO A 116 2.90 16.24 -18.69
C PRO A 116 2.43 14.93 -19.34
N LYS A 117 1.98 14.92 -20.61
CA LYS A 117 1.60 13.68 -21.33
C LYS A 117 2.80 12.75 -21.52
N LEU A 118 3.95 13.25 -22.00
CA LEU A 118 5.16 12.45 -22.18
C LEU A 118 5.76 11.96 -20.87
N ARG A 119 5.67 12.75 -19.79
CA ARG A 119 6.09 12.29 -18.46
C ARG A 119 5.25 11.11 -17.97
N ARG A 120 3.92 11.20 -18.07
CA ARG A 120 3.00 10.09 -17.73
C ARG A 120 3.27 8.84 -18.57
N MET A 121 3.52 9.00 -19.88
CA MET A 121 3.89 7.86 -20.74
C MET A 121 5.22 7.21 -20.31
N GLY A 122 6.22 8.03 -19.99
CA GLY A 122 7.52 7.56 -19.50
C GLY A 122 7.41 6.80 -18.17
N GLU A 123 6.67 7.37 -17.21
CA GLU A 123 6.36 6.75 -15.92
C GLU A 123 5.66 5.40 -16.10
N ARG A 124 4.63 5.34 -16.95
CA ARG A 124 3.95 4.08 -17.31
C ARG A 124 4.94 3.06 -17.89
N GLY A 125 5.83 3.48 -18.78
CA GLY A 125 6.86 2.61 -19.36
C GLY A 125 7.84 2.06 -18.32
N ASP A 126 8.24 2.87 -17.34
CA ASP A 126 9.14 2.46 -16.27
C ASP A 126 8.45 1.55 -15.25
N ILE A 127 7.15 1.76 -14.98
CA ILE A 127 6.30 0.83 -14.21
C ILE A 127 6.22 -0.53 -14.90
N VAL A 128 5.98 -0.57 -16.22
CA VAL A 128 5.92 -1.82 -16.99
C VAL A 128 7.26 -2.57 -16.96
N LYS A 129 8.39 -1.86 -17.12
CA LYS A 129 9.72 -2.48 -16.95
C LYS A 129 9.93 -3.04 -15.53
N THR A 130 9.45 -2.32 -14.52
CA THR A 130 9.51 -2.78 -13.13
C THR A 130 8.71 -4.06 -12.96
N MET A 131 7.46 -4.12 -13.44
CA MET A 131 6.66 -5.35 -13.41
C MET A 131 7.38 -6.52 -14.10
N HIS A 132 7.90 -6.32 -15.31
CA HIS A 132 8.66 -7.37 -16.02
C HIS A 132 9.87 -7.86 -15.22
N ARG A 133 10.63 -6.95 -14.62
CA ARG A 133 11.78 -7.31 -13.78
C ARG A 133 11.37 -8.14 -12.57
N GLU A 134 10.32 -7.72 -11.86
CA GLU A 134 9.81 -8.44 -10.69
C GLU A 134 9.26 -9.82 -11.04
N MET A 135 8.51 -9.92 -12.13
CA MET A 135 7.98 -11.18 -12.65
C MET A 135 9.12 -12.12 -13.06
N ALA A 136 10.09 -11.64 -13.84
CA ALA A 136 11.25 -12.44 -14.24
C ALA A 136 12.06 -12.94 -13.04
N ALA A 137 12.29 -12.08 -12.03
CA ALA A 137 12.98 -12.45 -10.80
C ALA A 137 12.25 -13.56 -10.00
N ALA A 138 10.93 -13.64 -10.13
CA ALA A 138 10.12 -14.67 -9.49
C ALA A 138 9.97 -15.96 -10.33
N GLY A 139 10.54 -16.05 -11.54
CA GLY A 139 10.25 -17.14 -12.48
C GLY A 139 8.82 -17.10 -13.08
N ILE A 140 8.21 -15.93 -12.96
CA ILE A 140 6.92 -15.40 -13.40
C ILE A 140 6.67 -15.24 -14.90
N THR A 141 6.32 -16.25 -15.69
CA THR A 141 5.95 -15.99 -17.10
C THR A 141 4.43 -15.73 -17.25
N ARG A 142 4.08 -14.53 -17.76
CA ARG A 142 2.72 -14.13 -18.14
C ARG A 142 2.72 -13.52 -19.55
N ALA A 143 1.57 -13.49 -20.21
CA ALA A 143 1.47 -12.89 -21.53
C ALA A 143 1.69 -11.36 -21.46
N ALA A 144 2.35 -10.79 -22.46
CA ALA A 144 2.76 -9.39 -22.43
C ALA A 144 1.58 -8.38 -22.47
N GLY A 145 0.37 -8.82 -22.82
CA GLY A 145 -0.84 -8.00 -22.83
C GLY A 145 -1.57 -7.90 -21.48
N ASP A 146 -1.13 -8.66 -20.48
CA ASP A 146 -1.88 -8.84 -19.23
C ASP A 146 -1.42 -7.89 -18.11
N TYR A 147 -0.75 -6.78 -18.44
CA TYR A 147 -0.30 -5.79 -17.47
C TYR A 147 -1.37 -4.71 -17.23
N SER A 148 -1.62 -4.41 -15.97
CA SER A 148 -2.52 -3.34 -15.56
C SER A 148 -1.88 -2.49 -14.46
N ILE A 149 -2.15 -1.19 -14.49
CA ILE A 149 -1.81 -0.30 -13.38
C ILE A 149 -3.11 -0.10 -12.60
N PHE A 150 -3.08 -0.43 -11.32
CA PHE A 150 -4.22 -0.29 -10.44
C PHE A 150 -4.55 1.19 -10.29
N ASP A 151 -5.77 1.56 -10.66
CA ASP A 151 -6.25 2.94 -10.56
C ASP A 151 -7.10 3.08 -9.29
N PRO A 152 -6.58 3.75 -8.24
CA PRO A 152 -7.29 3.91 -6.99
C PRO A 152 -8.49 4.85 -7.08
N GLU A 153 -8.62 5.65 -8.15
CA GLU A 153 -9.76 6.54 -8.37
C GLU A 153 -10.96 5.78 -8.94
N ARG A 154 -10.74 4.58 -9.48
CA ARG A 154 -11.82 3.73 -9.96
C ARG A 154 -12.59 3.15 -8.77
N ASP A 155 -13.80 3.67 -8.58
CA ASP A 155 -14.64 3.28 -7.45
C ASP A 155 -14.99 1.78 -7.49
N GLY A 156 -15.02 1.16 -6.30
CA GLY A 156 -15.35 -0.26 -6.12
C GLY A 156 -14.30 -1.26 -6.61
N GLN A 157 -13.15 -0.84 -7.14
CA GLN A 157 -12.13 -1.78 -7.61
C GLN A 157 -11.56 -2.59 -6.44
N ARG A 158 -11.74 -3.91 -6.55
CA ARG A 158 -11.15 -4.92 -5.66
C ARG A 158 -10.16 -5.75 -6.47
N LEU A 159 -8.93 -5.83 -6.01
CA LEU A 159 -7.90 -6.68 -6.59
C LEU A 159 -7.42 -7.67 -5.53
N VAL A 160 -7.43 -8.96 -5.87
CA VAL A 160 -6.82 -10.00 -5.05
C VAL A 160 -5.73 -10.68 -5.85
N GLY A 161 -4.59 -10.94 -5.22
CA GLY A 161 -3.53 -11.69 -5.87
C GLY A 161 -2.33 -11.93 -4.96
N ARG A 162 -1.34 -12.66 -5.50
CA ARG A 162 -0.07 -12.90 -4.83
C ARG A 162 0.88 -11.74 -5.07
N VAL A 163 1.50 -11.23 -4.01
CA VAL A 163 2.57 -10.23 -4.12
C VAL A 163 3.80 -10.87 -4.74
N VAL A 164 4.19 -10.41 -5.93
CA VAL A 164 5.38 -10.87 -6.63
C VAL A 164 6.58 -9.99 -6.29
N GLY A 165 6.37 -8.68 -6.16
CA GLY A 165 7.42 -7.72 -5.83
C GLY A 165 6.89 -6.55 -5.01
N GLU A 166 7.79 -5.89 -4.29
CA GLU A 166 7.54 -4.67 -3.53
C GLU A 166 8.78 -3.77 -3.60
N GLY A 167 8.59 -2.46 -3.42
CA GLY A 167 9.67 -1.50 -3.41
C GLY A 167 9.19 -0.08 -3.17
N PHE A 168 10.09 0.89 -3.36
CA PHE A 168 9.77 2.31 -3.26
C PHE A 168 9.44 2.88 -4.64
N ALA A 169 8.27 3.51 -4.76
CA ALA A 169 7.91 4.33 -5.91
C ALA A 169 8.60 5.70 -5.83
N ASP A 170 8.79 6.21 -4.61
CA ASP A 170 9.57 7.40 -4.31
C ASP A 170 10.30 7.20 -2.96
N GLU A 171 11.63 7.13 -3.02
CA GLU A 171 12.48 6.95 -1.85
C GLU A 171 12.50 8.18 -0.94
N LEU A 172 12.28 9.39 -1.47
CA LEU A 172 12.31 10.63 -0.69
C LEU A 172 11.06 10.76 0.20
N THR A 173 9.93 10.28 -0.30
CA THR A 173 8.64 10.32 0.41
C THR A 173 8.26 8.96 1.02
N GLU A 174 9.17 7.99 0.95
CA GLU A 174 8.97 6.60 1.38
C GLU A 174 7.67 5.97 0.84
N ARG A 175 7.24 6.39 -0.35
CA ARG A 175 6.03 5.85 -1.00
C ARG A 175 6.34 4.48 -1.56
N ARG A 176 5.49 3.50 -1.24
CA ARG A 176 5.69 2.10 -1.64
C ARG A 176 4.82 1.71 -2.82
N TYR A 177 5.31 0.75 -3.59
CA TYR A 177 4.54 0.01 -4.58
C TYR A 177 4.55 -1.49 -4.30
N VAL A 178 3.58 -2.18 -4.88
CA VAL A 178 3.55 -3.64 -5.00
C VAL A 178 3.24 -4.06 -6.43
N VAL A 179 3.83 -5.18 -6.84
CA VAL A 179 3.48 -5.91 -8.06
C VAL A 179 2.73 -7.17 -7.65
N ILE A 180 1.53 -7.35 -8.17
CA ILE A 180 0.59 -8.42 -7.80
C ILE A 180 0.28 -9.26 -9.03
N ASP A 181 0.41 -10.58 -8.91
CA ASP A 181 -0.11 -11.56 -9.86
C ASP A 181 -1.55 -11.88 -9.45
N GLY A 182 -2.50 -11.29 -10.18
CA GLY A 182 -3.91 -11.20 -9.83
C GLY A 182 -4.68 -12.48 -10.11
N VAL A 183 -5.72 -12.73 -9.32
CA VAL A 183 -6.66 -13.84 -9.57
C VAL A 183 -7.46 -13.68 -10.86
N ASP A 184 -7.47 -12.47 -11.43
CA ASP A 184 -8.01 -12.12 -12.74
C ASP A 184 -7.08 -12.48 -13.91
N GLY A 185 -5.94 -13.12 -13.63
CA GLY A 185 -4.96 -13.56 -14.63
C GLY A 185 -4.00 -12.45 -15.07
N ARG A 186 -4.15 -11.23 -14.56
CA ARG A 186 -3.33 -10.06 -14.93
C ARG A 186 -2.26 -9.76 -13.90
N THR A 187 -1.17 -9.13 -14.36
CA THR A 187 -0.14 -8.57 -13.49
C THR A 187 -0.45 -7.11 -13.21
N HIS A 188 -0.57 -6.75 -11.94
CA HIS A 188 -0.96 -5.42 -11.51
C HIS A 188 0.19 -4.71 -10.81
N TYR A 189 0.38 -3.44 -11.13
CA TYR A 189 1.18 -2.52 -10.32
C TYR A 189 0.26 -1.63 -9.51
N ALA A 190 0.50 -1.49 -8.21
CA ALA A 190 -0.27 -0.59 -7.36
C ALA A 190 0.66 0.21 -6.44
N GLU A 191 0.46 1.53 -6.39
CA GLU A 191 1.04 2.37 -5.34
C GLU A 191 0.24 2.20 -4.06
N LEU A 192 0.91 1.82 -2.98
CA LEU A 192 0.31 1.73 -1.65
C LEU A 192 0.27 3.10 -0.95
N GLY A 193 1.16 4.01 -1.35
CA GLY A 193 1.42 5.25 -0.62
C GLY A 193 2.42 5.05 0.52
N SER A 194 2.34 5.89 1.54
CA SER A 194 3.26 5.85 2.69
C SER A 194 2.66 5.03 3.84
N LEU A 195 3.31 3.92 4.21
CA LEU A 195 2.85 3.06 5.30
C LEU A 195 2.69 3.84 6.61
N ARG A 196 1.58 3.60 7.31
CA ARG A 196 1.40 4.17 8.65
C ARG A 196 2.32 3.48 9.65
N ALA A 197 2.64 4.16 10.75
CA ALA A 197 3.56 3.67 11.79
C ALA A 197 3.19 2.33 12.49
N ASN A 198 2.02 1.75 12.17
CA ASN A 198 1.53 0.47 12.69
C ASN A 198 1.15 -0.51 11.57
N GLU A 199 1.40 -0.16 10.31
CA GLU A 199 1.16 -1.03 9.16
C GLU A 199 2.47 -1.70 8.75
N GLU A 200 2.40 -3.00 8.50
CA GLU A 200 3.55 -3.75 8.03
C GLU A 200 3.50 -3.83 6.50
N ALA A 201 4.66 -3.74 5.86
CA ALA A 201 4.76 -3.86 4.42
C ALA A 201 4.33 -5.28 3.99
N PRO A 202 3.57 -5.42 2.89
CA PRO A 202 3.37 -6.73 2.28
C PRO A 202 4.72 -7.33 1.88
N VAL A 203 4.85 -8.65 2.05
CA VAL A 203 6.06 -9.39 1.70
C VAL A 203 5.77 -10.23 0.46
N ARG A 204 6.80 -10.58 -0.32
CA ARG A 204 6.65 -11.48 -1.47
C ARG A 204 5.97 -12.79 -1.06
N ASN A 205 5.20 -13.36 -1.99
CA ASN A 205 4.40 -14.56 -1.86
C ASN A 205 3.23 -14.50 -0.86
N THR A 206 2.96 -13.34 -0.25
CA THR A 206 1.73 -13.13 0.51
C THR A 206 0.56 -12.91 -0.43
N ILE A 207 -0.65 -13.30 -0.01
CA ILE A 207 -1.88 -13.05 -0.77
C ILE A 207 -2.51 -11.77 -0.22
N LEU A 208 -2.67 -10.78 -1.09
CA LEU A 208 -3.06 -9.42 -0.76
C LEU A 208 -4.42 -9.10 -1.40
N GLU A 209 -5.28 -8.41 -0.65
CA GLU A 209 -6.44 -7.70 -1.17
C GLU A 209 -6.14 -6.21 -1.20
N LEU A 210 -6.27 -5.59 -2.37
CA LEU A 210 -6.30 -4.15 -2.52
C LEU A 210 -7.74 -3.70 -2.78
N ARG A 211 -8.13 -2.62 -2.11
CA ARG A 211 -9.38 -1.90 -2.38
C ARG A 211 -9.09 -0.43 -2.59
N SER A 212 -9.76 0.17 -3.57
CA SER A 212 -9.79 1.63 -3.69
C SER A 212 -10.41 2.22 -2.42
N ARG A 213 -9.90 3.39 -2.02
CA ARG A 213 -10.39 4.11 -0.87
C ARG A 213 -11.32 5.21 -1.34
N ALA A 214 -12.61 5.08 -1.06
CA ALA A 214 -13.57 6.15 -1.32
C ALA A 214 -13.28 7.36 -0.40
N ALA A 215 -13.19 8.55 -0.99
CA ALA A 215 -13.13 9.81 -0.25
C ALA A 215 -14.56 10.26 0.07
N GLU A 216 -15.08 9.77 1.19
CA GLU A 216 -16.40 10.17 1.70
C GLU A 216 -16.33 10.47 3.20
N PRO A 217 -17.12 11.46 3.70
CA PRO A 217 -17.25 11.70 5.13
C PRO A 217 -17.72 10.43 5.86
N ARG A 218 -16.99 10.06 6.92
CA ARG A 218 -17.23 8.82 7.68
C ARG A 218 -18.49 8.97 8.55
N ALA A 219 -19.03 7.85 9.04
CA ALA A 219 -20.15 7.88 9.99
C ALA A 219 -19.84 8.71 11.26
N ILE A 220 -18.60 8.67 11.74
CA ILE A 220 -18.09 9.52 12.82
C ILE A 220 -18.25 10.99 12.45
N ASP A 221 -17.92 11.38 11.21
CA ASP A 221 -18.00 12.77 10.76
C ASP A 221 -19.45 13.26 10.70
N ARG A 222 -20.38 12.40 10.24
CA ARG A 222 -21.82 12.69 10.25
C ARG A 222 -22.36 12.87 11.67
N THR A 223 -21.86 12.10 12.62
CA THR A 223 -22.23 12.21 14.04
C THR A 223 -21.69 13.51 14.65
N ILE A 224 -20.43 13.85 14.38
CA ILE A 224 -19.82 15.13 14.81
C ILE A 224 -20.64 16.31 14.25
N ALA A 225 -20.95 16.29 12.95
CA ALA A 225 -21.74 17.33 12.30
C ALA A 225 -23.14 17.46 12.95
N SER A 226 -23.79 16.34 13.25
CA SER A 226 -25.12 16.33 13.87
C SER A 226 -25.12 16.92 15.28
N VAL A 227 -24.10 16.61 16.08
CA VAL A 227 -23.91 17.22 17.41
C VAL A 227 -23.62 18.70 17.26
N ALA A 228 -22.66 19.07 16.40
CA ALA A 228 -22.22 20.46 16.25
C ALA A 228 -23.30 21.37 15.64
N ALA A 229 -24.16 20.86 14.77
CA ALA A 229 -25.27 21.63 14.16
C ALA A 229 -26.26 22.17 15.21
N ARG A 230 -26.41 21.50 16.36
CA ARG A 230 -27.26 21.96 17.47
C ARG A 230 -26.59 23.01 18.36
N HIS A 231 -25.29 23.23 18.18
CA HIS A 231 -24.44 24.05 19.05
C HIS A 231 -23.52 24.97 18.24
N ASP A 232 -24.05 25.56 17.16
CA ASP A 232 -23.38 26.55 16.30
C ASP A 232 -21.96 26.16 15.83
N GLY A 233 -21.78 24.89 15.44
CA GLY A 233 -20.49 24.40 14.94
C GLY A 233 -19.52 24.00 16.06
N ILE A 234 -19.98 23.87 17.30
CA ILE A 234 -19.17 23.44 18.44
C ILE A 234 -19.44 21.98 18.80
N TYR A 235 -18.38 21.19 18.91
CA TYR A 235 -18.42 19.81 19.39
C TYR A 235 -17.69 19.67 20.72
N SER A 236 -18.23 18.88 21.66
CA SER A 236 -17.49 18.45 22.84
C SER A 236 -17.97 17.07 23.31
N ASP A 237 -17.16 16.41 24.13
CA ASP A 237 -17.51 15.12 24.75
C ASP A 237 -18.82 15.24 25.58
N ARG A 238 -18.99 16.35 26.31
CA ARG A 238 -20.23 16.65 27.04
C ARG A 238 -21.44 16.72 26.09
N LEU A 239 -21.33 17.51 25.01
CA LEU A 239 -22.42 17.66 24.04
C LEU A 239 -22.73 16.35 23.30
N HIS A 240 -21.72 15.52 23.04
CA HIS A 240 -21.93 14.21 22.45
C HIS A 240 -22.72 13.29 23.40
N ARG A 241 -22.40 13.27 24.69
CA ARG A 241 -23.15 12.48 25.68
C ARG A 241 -24.56 13.00 25.94
N GLU A 242 -24.79 14.30 25.77
CA GLU A 242 -26.14 14.87 25.79
C GLU A 242 -26.96 14.45 24.56
N PHE A 243 -26.30 14.29 23.41
CA PHE A 243 -26.92 13.82 22.18
C PHE A 243 -27.20 12.31 22.19
N ASP A 244 -26.24 11.50 22.67
CA ASP A 244 -26.36 10.05 22.83
C ASP A 244 -25.87 9.63 24.24
N PRO A 245 -26.80 9.50 25.21
CA PRO A 245 -26.48 9.09 26.57
C PRO A 245 -26.00 7.63 26.69
N GLN A 246 -26.26 6.79 25.68
CA GLN A 246 -25.85 5.38 25.66
C GLN A 246 -24.45 5.19 25.05
N ALA A 247 -23.87 6.24 24.47
CA ALA A 247 -22.54 6.21 23.89
C ALA A 247 -21.48 5.81 24.92
N SER A 248 -20.70 4.77 24.61
CA SER A 248 -19.56 4.38 25.45
C SER A 248 -18.45 5.44 25.42
N GLY A 249 -17.68 5.56 26.50
CA GLY A 249 -16.53 6.48 26.54
C GLY A 249 -15.49 6.20 25.45
N GLU A 250 -15.34 4.94 25.03
CA GLU A 250 -14.45 4.57 23.91
C GLU A 250 -14.98 5.08 22.56
N TYR A 251 -16.30 5.01 22.35
CA TYR A 251 -16.97 5.54 21.16
C TYR A 251 -16.77 7.05 21.06
N VAL A 252 -17.00 7.80 22.14
CA VAL A 252 -16.76 9.26 22.14
C VAL A 252 -15.27 9.58 22.00
N GLY A 253 -14.40 8.81 22.65
CA GLY A 253 -12.95 8.93 22.50
C GLY A 253 -12.46 8.67 21.06
N SER A 254 -13.19 7.91 20.24
CA SER A 254 -12.88 7.76 18.81
C SER A 254 -13.18 9.04 18.00
N HIS A 255 -14.23 9.78 18.37
CA HIS A 255 -14.60 11.06 17.76
C HIS A 255 -13.58 12.15 18.11
N VAL A 256 -13.12 12.20 19.37
CA VAL A 256 -12.06 13.13 19.78
C VAL A 256 -10.74 12.84 19.06
N ARG A 257 -10.35 11.56 18.94
CA ARG A 257 -9.15 11.17 18.16
C ARG A 257 -9.27 11.56 16.68
N ARG A 258 -10.47 11.45 16.10
CA ARG A 258 -10.76 11.89 14.73
C ARG A 258 -10.55 13.40 14.58
N LEU A 259 -11.07 14.21 15.49
CA LEU A 259 -10.89 15.67 15.49
C LEU A 259 -9.44 16.09 15.72
N GLU A 260 -8.72 15.43 16.62
CA GLU A 260 -7.29 15.72 16.83
C GLU A 260 -6.45 15.39 15.58
N ALA A 261 -6.80 14.33 14.85
CA ALA A 261 -6.15 14.04 13.56
C ALA A 261 -6.43 15.13 12.52
N MET A 262 -7.68 15.59 12.42
CA MET A 262 -8.08 16.68 11.52
C MET A 262 -7.44 18.03 11.91
N ARG A 263 -7.23 18.29 13.21
CA ARG A 263 -6.56 19.50 13.72
C ARG A 263 -5.13 19.63 13.22
N ARG A 264 -4.40 18.51 13.11
CA ARG A 264 -3.01 18.50 12.63
C ARG A 264 -2.88 18.94 11.18
N GLU A 265 -3.93 18.73 10.39
CA GLU A 265 -4.05 19.16 9.00
C GLU A 265 -4.75 20.54 8.88
N GLY A 266 -4.99 21.26 9.98
CA GLY A 266 -5.65 22.56 9.98
C GLY A 266 -7.16 22.51 9.66
N MET A 267 -7.80 21.33 9.72
CA MET A 267 -9.19 21.12 9.33
C MET A 267 -10.21 21.39 10.45
N VAL A 268 -9.77 21.52 11.71
CA VAL A 268 -10.62 21.93 12.84
C VAL A 268 -9.75 22.65 13.88
N SER A 269 -10.37 23.37 14.82
CA SER A 269 -9.64 24.04 15.91
C SER A 269 -10.15 23.61 17.28
N ARG A 270 -9.26 23.66 18.27
CA ARG A 270 -9.58 23.33 19.67
C ARG A 270 -9.64 24.62 20.49
N LEU A 271 -10.74 24.81 21.21
CA LEU A 271 -10.98 25.96 22.07
C LEU A 271 -10.31 25.77 23.44
N ALA A 272 -10.16 26.87 24.18
CA ALA A 272 -9.46 26.90 25.47
C ALA A 272 -10.15 26.04 26.55
N ASP A 273 -11.46 25.86 26.48
CA ASP A 273 -12.26 25.02 27.37
C ASP A 273 -12.19 23.52 27.02
N GLY A 274 -11.43 23.16 25.98
CA GLY A 274 -11.28 21.79 25.50
C GLY A 274 -12.35 21.34 24.50
N SER A 275 -13.33 22.18 24.18
CA SER A 275 -14.28 21.95 23.10
C SER A 275 -13.65 22.18 21.72
N TRP A 276 -14.36 21.79 20.67
CA TRP A 276 -13.90 21.80 19.30
C TRP A 276 -14.75 22.74 18.46
N ASN A 277 -14.13 23.70 17.80
CA ASN A 277 -14.80 24.48 16.77
C ASN A 277 -14.57 23.79 15.43
N VAL A 278 -15.64 23.17 14.92
CA VAL A 278 -15.66 22.38 13.69
C VAL A 278 -16.31 23.13 12.52
N GLY A 279 -17.10 24.17 12.81
CA GLY A 279 -17.81 24.95 11.78
C GLY A 279 -19.05 24.24 11.23
N ARG A 280 -19.85 24.99 10.44
CA ARG A 280 -21.04 24.47 9.75
C ARG A 280 -20.69 23.69 8.47
N ASP A 281 -19.51 23.94 7.92
CA ASP A 281 -18.88 23.32 6.75
C ASP A 281 -18.05 22.08 7.11
N TYR A 282 -18.20 21.54 8.33
CA TYR A 282 -17.38 20.43 8.82
C TYR A 282 -17.35 19.22 7.88
N LEU A 283 -18.49 18.88 7.24
CA LEU A 283 -18.54 17.75 6.31
C LEU A 283 -17.73 17.98 5.04
N ASP A 284 -17.66 19.21 4.54
CA ASP A 284 -16.83 19.57 3.38
C ASP A 284 -15.34 19.47 3.75
N ARG A 285 -14.95 19.98 4.92
CA ARG A 285 -13.58 19.84 5.44
C ARG A 285 -13.21 18.38 5.74
N ALA A 286 -14.17 17.58 6.19
CA ALA A 286 -13.98 16.14 6.36
C ALA A 286 -13.76 15.42 5.02
N LEU A 287 -14.49 15.83 3.97
CA LEU A 287 -14.29 15.33 2.61
C LEU A 287 -12.91 15.71 2.06
N GLU A 288 -12.48 16.97 2.22
CA GLU A 288 -11.14 17.43 1.85
C GLU A 288 -10.05 16.64 2.58
N TYR A 289 -10.23 16.41 3.89
CA TYR A 289 -9.33 15.57 4.66
C TYR A 289 -9.26 14.14 4.12
N GLU A 290 -10.39 13.52 3.75
CA GLU A 290 -10.37 12.17 3.16
C GLU A 290 -9.70 12.15 1.78
N LYS A 291 -9.91 13.17 0.94
CA LYS A 291 -9.18 13.31 -0.34
C LYS A 291 -7.67 13.44 -0.13
N LEU A 292 -7.23 14.24 0.84
CA LEU A 292 -5.82 14.36 1.20
C LEU A 292 -5.24 13.02 1.66
N GLN A 293 -5.97 12.30 2.51
CA GLN A 293 -5.56 10.98 2.98
C GLN A 293 -5.52 9.93 1.85
N GLN A 294 -6.45 10.00 0.90
CA GLN A 294 -6.46 9.14 -0.29
C GLN A 294 -5.24 9.42 -1.17
N ARG A 295 -4.86 10.68 -1.40
CA ARG A 295 -3.65 11.01 -2.19
C ARG A 295 -2.35 10.45 -1.58
N ASN A 296 -2.27 10.44 -0.25
CA ASN A 296 -1.12 9.89 0.48
C ASN A 296 -1.16 8.36 0.61
N ASN A 297 -2.37 7.79 0.69
CA ASN A 297 -2.64 6.36 0.87
C ASN A 297 -3.84 5.96 -0.01
N PRO A 298 -3.60 5.77 -1.32
CA PRO A 298 -4.67 5.63 -2.32
C PRO A 298 -5.44 4.31 -2.21
N VAL A 299 -4.82 3.29 -1.64
CA VAL A 299 -5.40 1.95 -1.54
C VAL A 299 -5.39 1.47 -0.09
N ARG A 300 -6.42 0.69 0.26
CA ARG A 300 -6.43 -0.11 1.48
C ARG A 300 -5.90 -1.50 1.13
N ALA A 301 -4.73 -1.82 1.68
CA ALA A 301 -4.11 -3.14 1.55
C ALA A 301 -4.47 -4.02 2.76
N ALA A 302 -4.97 -5.23 2.51
CA ALA A 302 -5.28 -6.22 3.53
C ALA A 302 -4.65 -7.57 3.16
N VAL A 303 -3.74 -8.06 4.00
CA VAL A 303 -3.12 -9.38 3.77
C VAL A 303 -4.12 -10.48 4.11
N LEU A 304 -4.53 -11.25 3.11
CA LEU A 304 -5.47 -12.36 3.23
C LEU A 304 -4.77 -13.64 3.71
N SER A 305 -3.52 -13.84 3.29
CA SER A 305 -2.65 -14.94 3.71
C SER A 305 -1.20 -14.47 3.76
N TRP A 306 -0.52 -14.75 4.88
CA TRP A 306 0.93 -14.57 5.00
C TRP A 306 1.71 -15.76 4.45
N GLN A 307 1.05 -16.90 4.26
CA GLN A 307 1.63 -18.11 3.70
C GLN A 307 1.44 -18.15 2.19
N ARG A 308 2.35 -18.86 1.52
CA ARG A 308 2.35 -19.01 0.07
C ARG A 308 1.19 -19.93 -0.36
N LEU A 309 0.66 -19.70 -1.56
CA LEU A 309 -0.52 -20.43 -2.05
C LEU A 309 -0.29 -21.95 -2.04
N GLU A 310 0.91 -22.40 -2.42
CA GLU A 310 1.29 -23.81 -2.50
C GLU A 310 1.24 -24.54 -1.14
N ASP A 311 1.36 -23.80 -0.03
CA ASP A 311 1.38 -24.37 1.31
C ASP A 311 -0.04 -24.49 1.91
N LEU A 312 -1.03 -23.81 1.33
CA LEU A 312 -2.40 -23.72 1.88
C LEU A 312 -3.24 -25.00 1.74
N PRO A 313 -3.23 -25.76 0.64
CA PRO A 313 -4.19 -26.85 0.43
C PRO A 313 -4.16 -27.93 1.52
N GLN A 314 -2.98 -28.20 2.06
CA GLN A 314 -2.75 -29.25 3.07
C GLN A 314 -2.56 -28.69 4.48
N ALA A 315 -2.73 -27.37 4.67
CA ALA A 315 -2.51 -26.73 5.96
C ALA A 315 -3.51 -27.22 7.01
N LEU A 316 -3.04 -27.44 8.24
CA LEU A 316 -3.89 -27.87 9.35
C LEU A 316 -4.85 -26.78 9.82
N GLY A 317 -4.41 -25.51 9.74
CA GLY A 317 -5.16 -24.34 10.17
C GLY A 317 -6.20 -23.87 9.17
N SER A 318 -6.98 -22.88 9.60
CA SER A 318 -7.90 -22.18 8.70
C SER A 318 -7.09 -21.33 7.75
N THR A 319 -7.36 -21.43 6.45
CA THR A 319 -6.63 -20.72 5.40
C THR A 319 -7.50 -19.68 4.70
N TRP A 320 -6.87 -18.88 3.85
CA TRP A 320 -7.61 -18.02 2.92
C TRP A 320 -8.49 -18.82 1.94
N LEU A 321 -8.09 -20.04 1.56
CA LEU A 321 -8.89 -20.90 0.70
C LEU A 321 -10.21 -21.27 1.38
N ASP A 322 -10.18 -21.62 2.67
CA ASP A 322 -11.37 -21.97 3.44
C ASP A 322 -12.37 -20.80 3.52
N ARG A 323 -11.85 -19.58 3.75
CA ARG A 323 -12.66 -18.34 3.75
C ARG A 323 -13.26 -18.03 2.38
N THR A 324 -12.54 -18.36 1.31
CA THR A 324 -13.03 -18.22 -0.07
C THR A 324 -14.13 -19.23 -0.37
N LEU A 325 -14.01 -20.48 0.11
CA LEU A 325 -14.99 -21.54 -0.11
C LEU A 325 -16.34 -21.29 0.59
N VAL A 326 -16.33 -20.68 1.77
CA VAL A 326 -17.56 -20.36 2.54
C VAL A 326 -18.07 -18.94 2.31
N GLY A 327 -17.35 -18.14 1.51
CA GLY A 327 -17.72 -16.77 1.19
C GLY A 327 -19.06 -16.68 0.46
N LYS A 328 -19.77 -15.57 0.64
CA LYS A 328 -21.07 -15.33 -0.02
C LYS A 328 -20.95 -15.10 -1.52
N GLU A 329 -19.83 -14.57 -1.97
CA GLU A 329 -19.56 -14.26 -3.38
C GLU A 329 -18.44 -15.18 -3.90
N PRO A 330 -18.70 -15.96 -4.95
CA PRO A 330 -17.65 -16.70 -5.64
C PRO A 330 -16.58 -15.73 -6.13
N ALA A 331 -15.31 -16.04 -5.90
CA ALA A 331 -14.24 -15.29 -6.52
C ALA A 331 -14.28 -15.51 -8.04
N GLU A 332 -14.32 -14.44 -8.83
CA GLU A 332 -14.09 -14.52 -10.27
C GLU A 332 -12.61 -14.86 -10.50
N LEU A 333 -12.33 -16.13 -10.78
CA LEU A 333 -10.99 -16.64 -11.05
C LEU A 333 -10.81 -16.79 -12.56
N ALA A 334 -9.75 -16.19 -13.10
CA ALA A 334 -9.35 -16.43 -14.47
C ALA A 334 -8.90 -17.88 -14.66
N SER A 335 -9.12 -18.41 -15.87
CA SER A 335 -8.67 -19.76 -16.26
C SER A 335 -7.16 -19.85 -16.54
N THR A 336 -6.43 -18.75 -16.41
CA THR A 336 -4.99 -18.64 -16.63
C THR A 336 -4.30 -17.91 -15.46
N GLY A 337 -2.98 -17.98 -15.41
CA GLY A 337 -2.17 -17.28 -14.41
C GLY A 337 -2.49 -17.69 -12.97
N PHE A 338 -2.42 -16.74 -12.04
CA PHE A 338 -2.69 -17.00 -10.62
C PHE A 338 -4.13 -17.45 -10.34
N GLY A 339 -5.11 -17.02 -11.14
CA GLY A 339 -6.50 -17.49 -11.03
C GLY A 339 -6.61 -19.01 -11.16
N ALA A 340 -5.92 -19.60 -12.14
CA ALA A 340 -5.88 -21.05 -12.35
C ALA A 340 -5.13 -21.79 -11.23
N GLU A 341 -4.04 -21.21 -10.73
CA GLU A 341 -3.30 -21.73 -9.57
C GLU A 341 -4.22 -21.79 -8.33
N VAL A 342 -5.00 -20.73 -8.08
CA VAL A 342 -5.96 -20.64 -6.97
C VAL A 342 -7.09 -21.66 -7.12
N GLU A 343 -7.68 -21.81 -8.32
CA GLU A 343 -8.75 -22.80 -8.53
C GLU A 343 -8.23 -24.23 -8.30
N THR A 344 -6.99 -24.52 -8.71
CA THR A 344 -6.33 -25.80 -8.43
C THR A 344 -6.16 -26.01 -6.93
N ALA A 345 -5.67 -25.00 -6.22
CA ALA A 345 -5.49 -25.04 -4.77
C ALA A 345 -6.84 -25.23 -4.03
N LEU A 346 -7.90 -24.54 -4.46
CA LEU A 346 -9.26 -24.71 -3.93
C LEU A 346 -9.77 -26.13 -4.15
N ARG A 347 -9.55 -26.72 -5.33
CA ARG A 347 -9.96 -28.11 -5.61
C ARG A 347 -9.25 -29.10 -4.68
N THR A 348 -7.94 -28.98 -4.53
CA THR A 348 -7.17 -29.82 -3.58
C THR A 348 -7.64 -29.61 -2.15
N ARG A 349 -7.90 -28.37 -1.74
CA ARG A 349 -8.39 -28.05 -0.40
C ARG A 349 -9.77 -28.64 -0.12
N ARG A 350 -10.70 -28.57 -1.08
CA ARG A 350 -12.03 -29.20 -0.97
C ARG A 350 -11.93 -30.70 -0.69
N GLN A 351 -11.08 -31.40 -1.45
CA GLN A 351 -10.85 -32.83 -1.25
C GLN A 351 -10.27 -33.13 0.14
N TRP A 352 -9.27 -32.37 0.57
CA TRP A 352 -8.70 -32.51 1.90
C TRP A 352 -9.74 -32.29 3.00
N LEU A 353 -10.61 -31.28 2.88
CA LEU A 353 -11.67 -31.03 3.87
C LEU A 353 -12.69 -32.19 3.94
N ILE A 354 -12.99 -32.85 2.81
CA ILE A 354 -13.84 -34.05 2.79
C ILE A 354 -13.16 -35.20 3.54
N GLU A 355 -11.88 -35.47 3.26
CA GLU A 355 -11.08 -36.50 3.94
C GLU A 355 -10.96 -36.25 5.45
N GLN A 356 -10.90 -34.98 5.86
CA GLN A 356 -10.90 -34.58 7.27
C GLN A 356 -12.29 -34.62 7.94
N GLY A 357 -13.35 -34.97 7.19
CA GLY A 357 -14.73 -34.99 7.68
C GLY A 357 -15.33 -33.60 7.94
N LEU A 358 -14.71 -32.54 7.43
CA LEU A 358 -15.12 -31.14 7.58
C LEU A 358 -15.95 -30.61 6.39
N ALA A 359 -16.02 -31.39 5.32
CA ALA A 359 -16.92 -31.17 4.20
C ALA A 359 -17.53 -32.50 3.75
N ARG A 360 -18.68 -32.45 3.07
CA ARG A 360 -19.33 -33.60 2.45
C ARG A 360 -19.87 -33.21 1.09
N GLU A 361 -19.84 -34.15 0.16
CA GLU A 361 -20.49 -33.98 -1.14
C GLU A 361 -21.91 -34.53 -1.07
N GLU A 362 -22.90 -33.67 -1.32
CA GLU A 362 -24.32 -34.01 -1.34
C GLU A 362 -24.93 -33.48 -2.64
N ALA A 363 -25.47 -34.37 -3.47
CA ALA A 363 -26.13 -34.03 -4.75
C ALA A 363 -25.29 -33.13 -5.68
N GLY A 364 -23.98 -33.37 -5.76
CA GLY A 364 -23.04 -32.61 -6.60
C GLY A 364 -22.67 -31.23 -6.03
N GLN A 365 -23.09 -30.91 -4.80
CA GLN A 365 -22.69 -29.71 -4.08
C GLN A 365 -21.88 -30.08 -2.83
N ILE A 366 -20.85 -29.31 -2.54
CA ILE A 366 -20.06 -29.49 -1.33
C ILE A 366 -20.70 -28.68 -0.19
N ARG A 367 -21.02 -29.37 0.90
CA ARG A 367 -21.49 -28.77 2.15
C ARG A 367 -20.37 -28.78 3.19
N PHE A 368 -20.04 -27.60 3.71
CA PHE A 368 -19.03 -27.42 4.74
C PHE A 368 -19.66 -27.50 6.14
N ALA A 369 -18.91 -28.01 7.12
CA ALA A 369 -19.32 -28.01 8.52
C ALA A 369 -19.49 -26.56 9.03
N ARG A 370 -20.55 -26.30 9.82
CA ARG A 370 -20.86 -24.95 10.32
C ARG A 370 -19.73 -24.32 11.15
N ASN A 371 -18.96 -25.15 11.85
CA ASN A 371 -17.83 -24.77 12.69
C ASN A 371 -16.47 -25.10 12.05
N MET A 372 -16.40 -25.27 10.72
CA MET A 372 -15.20 -25.69 10.01
C MET A 372 -14.01 -24.76 10.31
N LEU A 373 -14.19 -23.44 10.18
CA LEU A 373 -13.12 -22.47 10.40
C LEU A 373 -12.59 -22.53 11.83
N GLN A 374 -13.49 -22.54 12.83
CA GLN A 374 -13.12 -22.62 14.24
C GLN A 374 -12.42 -23.95 14.58
N THR A 375 -12.84 -25.04 13.94
CA THR A 375 -12.22 -26.37 14.15
C THR A 375 -10.79 -26.40 13.60
N LEU A 376 -10.56 -25.84 12.42
CA LEU A 376 -9.24 -25.76 11.80
C LEU A 376 -8.31 -24.84 12.61
N GLU A 377 -8.80 -23.68 13.03
CA GLU A 377 -8.05 -22.75 13.90
C GLU A 377 -7.64 -23.42 15.22
N ALA A 378 -8.58 -24.09 15.89
CA ALA A 378 -8.29 -24.81 17.13
C ALA A 378 -7.23 -25.92 16.93
N ARG A 379 -7.28 -26.66 15.81
CA ARG A 379 -6.30 -27.70 15.49
C ARG A 379 -4.89 -27.12 15.30
N GLU A 380 -4.76 -26.00 14.59
CA GLU A 380 -3.47 -25.33 14.38
C GLU A 380 -2.90 -24.74 15.67
N LEU A 381 -3.74 -24.09 16.48
CA LEU A 381 -3.34 -23.55 17.77
C LEU A 381 -2.91 -24.64 18.73
N ALA A 382 -3.66 -25.75 18.84
CA ALA A 382 -3.31 -26.88 19.69
C ALA A 382 -1.95 -27.49 19.31
N ARG A 383 -1.69 -27.67 18.01
CA ARG A 383 -0.40 -28.18 17.53
C ARG A 383 0.74 -27.20 17.83
N THR A 384 0.53 -25.92 17.57
CA THR A 384 1.53 -24.87 17.84
C THR A 384 1.83 -24.76 19.32
N ALA A 385 0.80 -24.81 20.17
CA ALA A 385 0.93 -24.81 21.62
C ALA A 385 1.75 -26.01 22.11
N ALA A 386 1.43 -27.23 21.62
CA ALA A 386 2.19 -28.44 21.97
C ALA A 386 3.68 -28.31 21.60
N ASP A 387 3.99 -27.77 20.42
CA ASP A 387 5.37 -27.54 19.98
C ASP A 387 6.10 -26.52 20.87
N ILE A 388 5.42 -25.45 21.31
CA ILE A 388 6.00 -24.44 22.23
C ILE A 388 6.21 -25.05 23.62
N SER A 389 5.23 -25.79 24.14
CA SER A 389 5.35 -26.48 25.42
C SER A 389 6.53 -27.45 25.44
N ALA A 390 6.70 -28.26 24.39
CA ALA A 390 7.80 -29.21 24.27
C ALA A 390 9.19 -28.53 24.29
N ARG A 391 9.30 -27.31 23.77
CA ARG A 391 10.58 -26.57 23.69
C ARG A 391 10.86 -25.70 24.90
N SER A 392 9.83 -25.14 25.53
CA SER A 392 9.96 -24.16 26.63
C SER A 392 9.75 -24.76 28.01
N GLY A 393 9.05 -25.90 28.10
CA GLY A 393 8.60 -26.48 29.38
C GLY A 393 7.40 -25.76 29.99
N LEU A 394 6.84 -24.74 29.34
CA LEU A 394 5.68 -23.99 29.82
C LEU A 394 4.36 -24.68 29.41
N GLU A 395 3.35 -24.60 30.27
CA GLU A 395 2.00 -25.11 29.99
C GLU A 395 1.20 -24.11 29.14
N HIS A 396 0.43 -24.60 28.15
CA HIS A 396 -0.48 -23.75 27.39
C HIS A 396 -1.84 -23.63 28.09
N VAL A 397 -2.33 -22.40 28.24
CA VAL A 397 -3.64 -22.13 28.82
C VAL A 397 -4.54 -21.37 27.85
N ASP A 398 -5.74 -21.90 27.61
CA ASP A 398 -6.75 -21.23 26.80
C ASP A 398 -7.41 -20.08 27.58
N VAL A 399 -7.48 -18.90 26.97
CA VAL A 399 -8.13 -17.74 27.58
C VAL A 399 -9.58 -17.67 27.10
N LYS A 400 -10.53 -17.78 28.03
CA LYS A 400 -11.96 -17.61 27.74
C LYS A 400 -12.30 -16.15 27.44
N ALA A 401 -13.35 -15.93 26.64
CA ALA A 401 -13.93 -14.61 26.41
C ALA A 401 -14.28 -13.93 27.76
N GLY A 402 -13.93 -12.65 27.91
CA GLY A 402 -14.02 -11.90 29.17
C GLY A 402 -12.81 -12.09 30.11
N GLY A 403 -11.88 -12.99 29.78
CA GLY A 403 -10.68 -13.24 30.57
C GLY A 403 -9.70 -12.06 30.57
N LYS A 404 -9.05 -11.83 31.71
CA LYS A 404 -7.90 -10.91 31.82
C LYS A 404 -6.61 -11.67 31.54
N ILE A 405 -5.74 -11.05 30.77
CA ILE A 405 -4.42 -11.55 30.41
C ILE A 405 -3.40 -10.61 31.02
N GLU A 406 -2.47 -11.15 31.79
CA GLU A 406 -1.27 -10.43 32.24
C GLU A 406 -0.05 -11.31 31.95
N GLY A 407 1.03 -10.74 31.43
CA GLY A 407 2.26 -11.49 31.16
C GLY A 407 3.22 -10.73 30.26
N VAL A 408 4.35 -11.36 29.94
CA VAL A 408 5.39 -10.77 29.09
C VAL A 408 5.12 -11.12 27.64
N TYR A 409 4.98 -10.11 26.79
CA TYR A 409 4.88 -10.33 25.35
C TYR A 409 6.24 -10.73 24.78
N ARG A 410 6.35 -11.95 24.23
CA ARG A 410 7.62 -12.47 23.71
C ARG A 410 7.83 -12.22 22.22
N ARG A 411 6.86 -12.63 21.42
CA ARG A 411 6.92 -12.54 19.95
C ARG A 411 5.55 -12.73 19.31
N MET A 412 5.45 -12.31 18.06
CA MET A 412 4.38 -12.65 17.14
C MET A 412 4.63 -14.04 16.54
N LEU A 413 3.57 -14.81 16.37
CA LEU A 413 3.50 -16.03 15.58
C LEU A 413 2.60 -15.78 14.36
N THR A 414 3.08 -16.13 13.18
CA THR A 414 2.32 -16.02 11.93
C THR A 414 1.86 -17.41 11.51
N LEU A 415 0.58 -17.70 11.72
CA LEU A 415 -0.07 -18.98 11.41
C LEU A 415 -1.00 -18.83 10.19
N ASN A 416 -1.58 -19.93 9.70
CA ASN A 416 -2.55 -19.86 8.60
C ASN A 416 -3.84 -19.14 9.04
N SER A 417 -4.30 -19.46 10.25
CA SER A 417 -5.53 -18.92 10.84
C SER A 417 -5.42 -17.45 11.19
N GLY A 418 -4.21 -16.91 11.28
CA GLY A 418 -3.96 -15.51 11.62
C GLY A 418 -2.66 -15.31 12.39
N ARG A 419 -2.53 -14.13 12.99
CA ARG A 419 -1.37 -13.77 13.81
C ARG A 419 -1.71 -13.79 15.28
N PHE A 420 -0.85 -14.42 16.06
CA PHE A 420 -1.02 -14.61 17.50
C PHE A 420 0.18 -14.04 18.26
N ALA A 421 -0.09 -13.39 19.38
CA ALA A 421 0.92 -12.97 20.33
C ALA A 421 1.14 -14.11 21.33
N LEU A 422 2.41 -14.47 21.53
CA LEU A 422 2.84 -15.36 22.61
C LEU A 422 3.07 -14.52 23.85
N ILE A 423 2.23 -14.71 24.86
CA ILE A 423 2.36 -14.06 26.18
C ILE A 423 2.80 -15.11 27.19
N GLU A 424 3.99 -14.94 27.75
CA GLU A 424 4.52 -15.84 28.77
C GLU A 424 4.24 -15.32 30.18
N ARG A 425 3.99 -16.27 31.09
CA ARG A 425 3.90 -16.08 32.54
C ARG A 425 4.95 -16.98 33.20
N SER A 426 4.92 -17.08 34.53
CA SER A 426 5.95 -17.82 35.29
C SER A 426 6.03 -19.32 34.96
N HIS A 427 4.91 -19.98 34.68
CA HIS A 427 4.85 -21.43 34.41
C HIS A 427 3.96 -21.81 33.22
N GLU A 428 3.35 -20.82 32.58
CA GLU A 428 2.37 -21.00 31.52
C GLU A 428 2.55 -19.95 30.44
N PHE A 429 1.95 -20.18 29.28
CA PHE A 429 1.81 -19.18 28.24
C PHE A 429 0.42 -19.22 27.62
N VAL A 430 0.05 -18.10 27.00
CA VAL A 430 -1.22 -17.98 26.27
C VAL A 430 -0.95 -17.49 24.85
N LEU A 431 -1.70 -18.02 23.89
CA LEU A 431 -1.73 -17.57 22.51
C LEU A 431 -3.01 -16.76 22.29
N VAL A 432 -2.85 -15.52 21.83
CA VAL A 432 -3.98 -14.61 21.69
C VAL A 432 -3.86 -13.75 20.43
N PRO A 433 -4.95 -13.28 19.80
CA PRO A 433 -4.88 -12.46 18.60
C PRO A 433 -3.91 -11.28 18.75
N TRP A 434 -2.95 -11.18 17.83
CA TRP A 434 -1.90 -10.17 17.87
C TRP A 434 -2.42 -8.80 17.43
N ARG A 435 -1.85 -7.73 18.00
CA ARG A 435 -2.07 -6.35 17.55
C ARG A 435 -0.73 -5.63 17.37
N PRO A 436 -0.57 -4.79 16.33
CA PRO A 436 0.69 -4.10 16.03
C PRO A 436 1.31 -3.32 17.18
N VAL A 437 0.47 -2.78 18.07
CA VAL A 437 0.93 -2.01 19.25
C VAL A 437 1.83 -2.83 20.18
N LEU A 438 1.70 -4.17 20.20
CA LEU A 438 2.51 -5.05 21.04
C LEU A 438 3.98 -5.08 20.63
N GLU A 439 4.30 -4.86 19.35
CA GLU A 439 5.70 -4.93 18.87
C GLU A 439 6.61 -3.92 19.56
N ARG A 440 6.06 -2.75 19.92
CA ARG A 440 6.78 -1.69 20.60
C ARG A 440 7.15 -2.04 22.05
N VAL A 441 6.52 -3.06 22.61
CA VAL A 441 6.68 -3.49 24.01
C VAL A 441 7.09 -4.95 24.11
N ARG A 442 7.79 -5.45 23.09
CA ARG A 442 8.41 -6.78 23.12
C ARG A 442 9.34 -6.91 24.33
N GLY A 443 9.20 -7.99 25.07
CA GLY A 443 9.93 -8.27 26.31
C GLY A 443 9.41 -7.53 27.54
N GLN A 444 8.35 -6.73 27.43
CA GLN A 444 7.74 -6.00 28.55
C GLN A 444 6.45 -6.66 29.03
N MET A 445 6.05 -6.31 30.26
CA MET A 445 4.78 -6.73 30.84
C MET A 445 3.61 -6.03 30.14
N VAL A 446 2.65 -6.82 29.68
CA VAL A 446 1.41 -6.34 29.07
C VAL A 446 0.22 -6.89 29.82
N SER A 447 -0.86 -6.11 29.86
CA SER A 447 -2.15 -6.53 30.39
C SER A 447 -3.23 -6.29 29.34
N GLY A 448 -4.25 -7.14 29.30
CA GLY A 448 -5.34 -7.00 28.35
C GLY A 448 -6.58 -7.75 28.79
N SER A 449 -7.72 -7.40 28.19
CA SER A 449 -8.99 -8.11 28.38
C SER A 449 -9.49 -8.63 27.04
N VAL A 450 -9.88 -9.91 27.02
CA VAL A 450 -10.48 -10.53 25.84
C VAL A 450 -11.94 -10.10 25.72
N GLY A 451 -12.25 -9.29 24.72
CA GLY A 451 -13.62 -8.94 24.34
C GLY A 451 -14.22 -9.93 23.34
N GLY A 452 -15.46 -9.71 22.92
CA GLY A 452 -16.19 -10.60 22.01
C GLY A 452 -15.56 -10.74 20.60
N GLU A 453 -15.03 -9.65 20.03
CA GLU A 453 -14.42 -9.65 18.68
C GLU A 453 -12.91 -9.31 18.68
N GLY A 454 -12.27 -9.18 19.85
CA GLY A 454 -10.85 -8.84 19.91
C GLY A 454 -10.34 -8.50 21.31
N ILE A 455 -9.06 -8.15 21.40
CA ILE A 455 -8.39 -7.86 22.68
C ILE A 455 -8.06 -6.39 22.81
N SER A 456 -8.52 -5.79 23.92
CA SER A 456 -8.07 -4.48 24.37
C SER A 456 -6.83 -4.65 25.24
N TRP A 457 -5.76 -3.93 24.90
CA TRP A 457 -4.48 -3.99 25.61
C TRP A 457 -4.26 -2.71 26.41
N SER A 458 -3.94 -2.86 27.68
CA SER A 458 -3.36 -1.83 28.54
C SER A 458 -1.87 -2.12 28.73
N ILE A 459 -1.05 -1.25 28.12
CA ILE A 459 0.41 -1.31 28.21
C ILE A 459 0.83 -0.57 29.48
N GLY A 460 1.58 -1.25 30.35
CA GLY A 460 1.85 -0.80 31.71
C GLY A 460 2.62 0.52 31.79
N ILE A 461 1.96 1.57 32.27
CA ILE A 461 2.60 2.50 33.20
C ILE A 461 2.02 2.16 34.57
N LYS A 462 2.89 1.75 35.51
CA LYS A 462 2.52 1.70 36.93
C LYS A 462 1.98 3.08 37.33
N ARG A 463 0.66 3.19 37.56
CA ARG A 463 0.17 4.20 38.50
C ARG A 463 0.67 3.76 39.86
N GLY A 464 1.70 4.44 40.37
CA GLY A 464 2.05 4.35 41.78
C GLY A 464 0.80 4.66 42.59
N ILE A 465 0.40 3.72 43.44
CA ILE A 465 -0.55 3.99 44.51
C ILE A 465 0.16 4.99 45.41
N GLY A 466 -0.23 6.26 45.31
CA GLY A 466 0.10 7.26 46.31
C GLY A 466 -0.52 6.82 47.62
N ARG A 467 0.31 6.62 48.63
CA ARG A 467 -0.10 6.52 50.02
C ARG A 467 -0.65 7.84 50.52
#